data_AF-K2JRF1-F1
#
_entry.id   AF-K2JRF1-F1
#
_cell.length_a   1.000
_cell.length_b   1.000
_cell.length_c   1.000
_cell.angle_alpha   90.00
_cell.angle_beta   90.00
_cell.angle_gamma   90.00
#
_symmetry.space_group_name_H-M   'P 1'
#
loop_
_entity.id
_entity.type
_entity.pdbx_description
1 polymer ?
#
loop_
_entity_poly.entity_id
_entity_poly.type
_entity_poly.pdbx_seq_one_letter_code
_entity_poly.pdbx_strand_id
1 'polypeptide(L)'
;MSRRLYLGLAVLVLVTLLWGTSTRAPDNQLLSGPWMGQAREHFLKELAQVRVLWERDGGSLVHWQGQALAVNRQGWPDRPCWQLWDKLGLPDALDGQRVSIDWQQDHCRYQLGQQGFGYWPATGQVKALQQGAQE
;
A
#
# COMPACT_ATOMS: atom_id res chain seq x y z
N MET A 1 -11.99 -48.80 10.96
CA MET A 1 -11.79 -47.57 11.77
C MET A 1 -10.84 -46.64 11.02
N SER A 2 -11.32 -45.84 10.07
CA SER A 2 -10.38 -45.12 9.18
C SER A 2 -10.88 -43.77 8.67
N ARG A 3 -11.95 -43.20 9.26
CA ARG A 3 -12.46 -41.86 8.89
C ARG A 3 -11.88 -40.71 9.71
N ARG A 4 -11.33 -41.00 10.91
CA ARG A 4 -10.79 -39.96 11.82
C ARG A 4 -9.36 -39.52 11.49
N LEU A 5 -8.56 -40.35 10.81
CA LEU A 5 -7.19 -39.99 10.41
C LEU A 5 -7.13 -39.05 9.19
N TYR A 6 -8.03 -39.19 8.22
CA TYR A 6 -8.04 -38.34 7.02
C TYR A 6 -8.48 -36.90 7.30
N LEU A 7 -9.37 -36.70 8.29
CA LEU A 7 -9.80 -35.35 8.69
C LEU A 7 -8.69 -34.57 9.41
N GLY A 8 -7.83 -35.24 10.20
CA GLY A 8 -6.70 -34.58 10.85
C GLY A 8 -5.64 -34.09 9.86
N LEU A 9 -5.36 -34.87 8.82
CA LEU A 9 -4.39 -34.52 7.77
C LEU A 9 -4.89 -33.39 6.86
N ALA A 10 -6.18 -33.37 6.53
CA ALA A 10 -6.76 -32.31 5.70
C ALA A 10 -6.73 -30.94 6.40
N VAL A 11 -6.96 -30.90 7.72
CA VAL A 11 -6.91 -29.64 8.48
C VAL A 11 -5.47 -29.15 8.66
N LEU A 12 -4.50 -30.05 8.83
CA LEU A 12 -3.09 -29.66 8.94
C LEU A 12 -2.52 -29.08 7.63
N VAL A 13 -2.99 -29.59 6.49
CA VAL A 13 -2.62 -29.07 5.16
C VAL A 13 -3.30 -27.72 4.87
N LEU A 14 -4.53 -27.51 5.34
CA LEU A 14 -5.23 -26.24 5.17
C LEU A 14 -4.60 -25.11 6.01
N VAL A 15 -4.16 -25.41 7.24
CA VAL A 15 -3.53 -24.42 8.14
C VAL A 15 -2.12 -24.05 7.68
N THR A 16 -1.38 -24.96 7.05
CA THR A 16 -0.07 -24.65 6.46
C THR A 16 -0.18 -23.87 5.14
N LEU A 17 -1.23 -24.09 4.34
CA LEU A 17 -1.48 -23.30 3.12
C LEU A 17 -1.99 -21.87 3.41
N LEU A 18 -2.70 -21.66 4.52
CA LEU A 18 -3.24 -20.35 4.91
C LEU A 18 -2.23 -19.44 5.63
N TRP A 19 -1.07 -19.96 6.04
CA TRP A 19 0.07 -19.15 6.50
C TRP A 19 1.07 -18.82 5.37
N GLY A 20 0.77 -19.23 4.13
CA GLY A 20 1.58 -18.93 2.95
C GLY A 20 1.27 -17.58 2.29
N THR A 21 0.18 -16.91 2.65
CA THR A 21 -0.07 -15.53 2.25
C THR A 21 0.38 -14.60 3.36
N SER A 22 1.66 -14.73 3.74
CA SER A 22 2.40 -13.54 4.15
C SER A 22 2.03 -12.46 3.14
N THR A 23 1.42 -11.40 3.62
CA THR A 23 1.42 -10.07 3.02
C THR A 23 2.88 -9.71 2.79
N ARG A 24 3.47 -10.30 1.75
CA ARG A 24 4.82 -10.02 1.31
C ARG A 24 4.72 -8.61 0.80
N ALA A 25 5.30 -7.69 1.57
CA ALA A 25 5.90 -6.51 0.99
C ALA A 25 6.62 -6.98 -0.30
N PRO A 26 6.43 -6.27 -1.43
CA PRO A 26 7.06 -6.62 -2.68
C PRO A 26 8.56 -6.79 -2.40
N ASP A 27 9.12 -7.86 -2.95
CA ASP A 27 10.53 -8.18 -2.79
C ASP A 27 11.33 -6.91 -3.14
N ASN A 28 12.18 -6.43 -2.22
CA ASN A 28 12.95 -5.21 -2.43
C ASN A 28 13.79 -5.31 -3.72
N GLN A 29 14.08 -6.53 -4.18
CA GLN A 29 14.73 -6.80 -5.47
C GLN A 29 13.89 -6.45 -6.70
N LEU A 30 12.55 -6.48 -6.62
CA LEU A 30 11.67 -6.04 -7.72
C LEU A 30 11.68 -4.52 -7.91
N LEU A 31 12.19 -3.78 -6.92
CA LEU A 31 12.25 -2.31 -6.91
C LEU A 31 13.61 -1.76 -7.38
N SER A 32 14.46 -2.59 -7.99
CA SER A 32 15.79 -2.20 -8.48
C SER A 32 15.78 -1.48 -9.85
N GLY A 33 14.62 -1.07 -10.36
CA GLY A 33 14.48 -0.20 -11.54
C GLY A 33 14.54 1.29 -11.18
N PRO A 34 14.00 2.23 -12.01
CA PRO A 34 13.70 3.59 -11.56
C PRO A 34 12.61 3.51 -10.49
N TRP A 35 13.05 3.22 -9.26
CA TRP A 35 12.24 2.74 -8.14
C TRP A 35 11.05 3.65 -7.83
N MET A 36 11.20 4.97 -7.98
CA MET A 36 10.12 5.95 -7.77
C MET A 36 8.94 5.71 -8.70
N GLY A 37 9.22 5.37 -9.97
CA GLY A 37 8.19 5.10 -10.96
C GLY A 37 7.39 3.87 -10.59
N GLN A 38 8.10 2.79 -10.23
CA GLN A 38 7.48 1.53 -9.82
C GLN A 38 6.69 1.67 -8.51
N ALA A 39 7.26 2.33 -7.50
CA ALA A 39 6.57 2.60 -6.24
C ALA A 39 5.30 3.44 -6.46
N ARG A 40 5.35 4.44 -7.33
CA ARG A 40 4.18 5.25 -7.72
C ARG A 40 3.11 4.42 -8.40
N GLU A 41 3.49 3.56 -9.33
CA GLU A 41 2.55 2.69 -10.07
C GLU A 41 1.88 1.69 -9.14
N HIS A 42 2.64 1.06 -8.24
CA HIS A 42 2.09 0.18 -7.21
C HIS A 42 1.13 0.94 -6.31
N PHE A 43 1.54 2.11 -5.80
CA PHE A 43 0.70 2.96 -4.97
C PHE A 43 -0.63 3.32 -5.66
N LEU A 44 -0.58 3.75 -6.93
CA LEU A 44 -1.77 4.06 -7.73
C LEU A 44 -2.70 2.86 -7.92
N LYS A 45 -2.12 1.68 -8.20
CA LYS A 45 -2.88 0.44 -8.38
C LYS A 45 -3.64 0.07 -7.11
N GLU A 46 -2.98 0.14 -5.95
CA GLU A 46 -3.63 -0.21 -4.69
C GLU A 46 -4.65 0.86 -4.25
N LEU A 47 -4.37 2.14 -4.48
CA LEU A 47 -5.36 3.22 -4.29
C LEU A 47 -6.63 3.00 -5.12
N ALA A 48 -6.49 2.56 -6.37
CA ALA A 48 -7.63 2.29 -7.24
C ALA A 48 -8.52 1.17 -6.67
N GLN A 49 -7.93 0.13 -6.08
CA GLN A 49 -8.69 -0.94 -5.41
C GLN A 49 -9.45 -0.42 -4.19
N VAL A 50 -8.81 0.39 -3.36
CA VAL A 50 -9.46 1.03 -2.19
C VAL A 50 -10.65 1.87 -2.65
N ARG A 51 -10.48 2.62 -3.74
CA ARG A 51 -11.54 3.44 -4.33
C ARG A 51 -12.71 2.59 -4.81
N VAL A 52 -12.47 1.51 -5.53
CA VAL A 52 -13.54 0.58 -5.97
C VAL A 52 -14.31 -0.01 -4.80
N LEU A 53 -13.62 -0.39 -3.72
CA LEU A 53 -14.26 -0.90 -2.51
C LEU A 53 -15.13 0.18 -1.83
N TRP A 54 -14.62 1.41 -1.75
CA TRP A 54 -15.40 2.54 -1.23
C TRP A 54 -16.63 2.86 -2.09
N GLU A 55 -16.52 2.82 -3.42
CA GLU A 55 -17.66 3.07 -4.31
C GLU A 55 -18.78 2.02 -4.13
N ARG A 56 -18.41 0.80 -3.76
CA ARG A 56 -19.34 -0.29 -3.46
C ARG A 56 -19.99 -0.16 -2.08
N ASP A 57 -19.18 0.06 -1.04
CA ASP A 57 -19.62 -0.07 0.35
C ASP A 57 -19.97 1.28 1.01
N GLY A 58 -19.38 2.36 0.52
CA GLY A 58 -19.47 3.69 1.10
C GLY A 58 -18.79 3.82 2.47
N GLY A 59 -19.02 4.96 3.14
CA GLY A 59 -18.53 5.22 4.48
C GLY A 59 -17.14 5.88 4.55
N SER A 60 -16.59 5.94 5.77
CA SER A 60 -15.30 6.57 6.09
C SER A 60 -14.18 5.57 6.36
N LEU A 61 -14.45 4.28 6.19
CA LEU A 61 -13.50 3.21 6.46
C LEU A 61 -13.72 2.07 5.45
N VAL A 62 -12.64 1.69 4.77
CA VAL A 62 -12.60 0.58 3.81
C VAL A 62 -11.77 -0.55 4.39
N HIS A 63 -12.27 -1.78 4.29
CA HIS A 63 -11.49 -2.98 4.59
C HIS A 63 -10.86 -3.50 3.30
N TRP A 64 -9.54 -3.35 3.20
CA TRP A 64 -8.76 -3.74 2.03
C TRP A 64 -7.62 -4.65 2.47
N GLN A 65 -7.50 -5.84 1.85
CA GLN A 65 -6.51 -6.86 2.19
C GLN A 65 -6.43 -7.20 3.69
N GLY A 66 -7.57 -7.21 4.38
CA GLY A 66 -7.65 -7.48 5.83
C GLY A 66 -7.25 -6.30 6.72
N GLN A 67 -6.88 -5.15 6.14
CA GLN A 67 -6.53 -3.93 6.84
C GLN A 67 -7.66 -2.90 6.76
N ALA A 68 -7.85 -2.13 7.83
CA ALA A 68 -8.75 -0.98 7.84
C ALA A 68 -8.02 0.28 7.36
N LEU A 69 -8.57 0.92 6.32
CA LEU A 69 -8.10 2.19 5.77
C LEU A 69 -9.16 3.27 5.98
N ALA A 70 -8.81 4.33 6.69
CA ALA A 70 -9.64 5.52 6.77
C ALA A 70 -9.66 6.22 5.42
N VAL A 71 -10.84 6.61 4.95
CA VAL A 71 -11.02 7.31 3.68
C VAL A 71 -11.88 8.56 3.86
N ASN A 72 -11.61 9.58 3.06
CA ASN A 72 -12.41 10.79 3.05
C ASN A 72 -13.76 10.59 2.32
N ARG A 73 -14.55 11.67 2.21
CA ARG A 73 -15.86 11.64 1.53
C ARG A 73 -15.75 11.39 0.03
N GLN A 74 -14.55 11.50 -0.52
CA GLN A 74 -14.20 11.18 -1.89
C GLN A 74 -13.49 9.82 -1.97
N GLY A 75 -13.65 8.92 -1.00
CA GLY A 75 -13.15 7.55 -1.07
C GLY A 75 -11.64 7.39 -1.17
N TRP A 76 -10.88 8.44 -0.86
CA TRP A 76 -9.43 8.45 -0.92
C TRP A 76 -8.85 8.29 0.48
N PRO A 77 -7.79 7.46 0.65
CA PRO A 77 -7.13 7.30 1.93
C PRO A 77 -6.73 8.63 2.58
N ASP A 78 -7.06 8.75 3.87
CA ASP A 78 -6.72 9.92 4.67
C ASP A 78 -5.46 9.67 5.53
N ARG A 79 -5.05 10.70 6.27
CA ARG A 79 -3.94 10.69 7.22
C ARG A 79 -3.92 9.46 8.14
N PRO A 80 -2.72 9.01 8.57
CA PRO A 80 -1.40 9.59 8.29
C PRO A 80 -0.64 8.93 7.11
N CYS A 81 0.18 9.70 6.37
CA CYS A 81 0.89 9.24 5.15
C CYS A 81 1.71 7.97 5.36
N TRP A 82 2.48 7.91 6.45
CA TRP A 82 3.40 6.81 6.70
C TRP A 82 2.66 5.49 6.88
N GLN A 83 1.47 5.51 7.50
CA GLN A 83 0.63 4.30 7.61
C GLN A 83 0.07 3.89 6.27
N LEU A 84 -0.24 4.83 5.39
CA LEU A 84 -0.73 4.49 4.06
C LEU A 84 0.35 3.74 3.28
N TRP A 85 1.58 4.25 3.29
CA TRP A 85 2.72 3.58 2.65
C TRP A 85 2.93 2.15 3.17
N ASP A 86 2.95 1.99 4.49
CA ASP A 86 3.10 0.70 5.17
C ASP A 86 1.95 -0.27 4.84
N LYS A 87 0.71 0.20 4.93
CA LYS A 87 -0.48 -0.61 4.63
C LYS A 87 -0.52 -1.06 3.18
N LEU A 88 -0.15 -0.19 2.24
CA LEU A 88 -0.05 -0.55 0.82
C LEU A 88 1.15 -1.47 0.50
N GLY A 89 1.89 -1.87 1.54
CA GLY A 89 2.98 -2.82 1.47
C GLY A 89 4.24 -2.24 0.83
N LEU A 90 4.42 -0.92 0.77
CA LEU A 90 5.63 -0.35 0.18
C LEU A 90 6.77 -0.37 1.21
N PRO A 91 8.03 -0.66 0.79
CA PRO A 91 9.14 -0.81 1.73
C PRO A 91 9.57 0.53 2.32
N ASP A 92 10.08 0.51 3.55
CA ASP A 92 10.58 1.68 4.26
C ASP A 92 11.99 2.12 3.79
N ALA A 93 12.72 1.24 3.10
CA ALA A 93 14.02 1.51 2.50
C ALA A 93 14.20 0.82 1.15
N LEU A 94 14.93 1.47 0.26
CA LEU A 94 15.27 1.02 -1.08
C LEU A 94 16.75 1.25 -1.33
N ASP A 95 17.44 0.22 -1.81
CA ASP A 95 18.89 0.25 -2.05
C ASP A 95 19.70 0.79 -0.85
N GLY A 96 19.30 0.39 0.36
CA GLY A 96 19.91 0.83 1.62
C GLY A 96 19.60 2.27 2.05
N GLN A 97 18.80 3.01 1.28
CA GLN A 97 18.37 4.37 1.60
C GLN A 97 16.91 4.37 2.08
N ARG A 98 16.63 5.07 3.18
CA ARG A 98 15.27 5.20 3.71
C ARG A 98 14.43 6.11 2.82
N VAL A 99 13.18 5.71 2.57
CA VAL A 99 12.20 6.58 1.91
C VAL A 99 11.76 7.65 2.91
N SER A 100 11.92 8.93 2.56
CA SER A 100 11.38 10.05 3.32
C SER A 100 9.90 10.17 3.05
N ILE A 101 9.09 10.19 4.12
CA ILE A 101 7.63 10.28 4.04
C ILE A 101 7.18 11.43 4.93
N ASP A 102 6.77 12.53 4.31
CA ASP A 102 6.51 13.78 5.00
C ASP A 102 5.18 14.38 4.55
N TRP A 103 4.42 14.93 5.50
CA TRP A 103 3.22 15.72 5.17
C TRP A 103 3.64 17.12 4.73
N GLN A 104 3.20 17.54 3.55
CA GLN A 104 3.46 18.85 2.96
C GLN A 104 2.13 19.54 2.70
N GLN A 105 1.77 20.51 3.54
CA GLN A 105 0.51 21.28 3.45
C GLN A 105 -0.73 20.38 3.23
N ASP A 106 -1.12 20.14 1.98
CA ASP A 106 -2.29 19.40 1.53
C ASP A 106 -1.99 18.00 0.94
N HIS A 107 -0.73 17.58 0.89
CA HIS A 107 -0.32 16.31 0.29
C HIS A 107 0.72 15.53 1.10
N CYS A 108 0.79 14.23 0.82
CA CYS A 108 1.86 13.34 1.26
C CYS A 108 3.00 13.35 0.26
N ARG A 109 4.23 13.53 0.71
CA ARG A 109 5.42 13.41 -0.13
C ARG A 109 6.19 12.14 0.22
N TYR A 110 6.46 11.32 -0.80
CA TYR A 110 7.29 10.11 -0.72
C TYR A 110 8.51 10.30 -1.62
N GLN A 111 9.73 10.19 -1.07
CA GLN A 111 10.96 10.50 -1.82
C GLN A 111 12.22 9.77 -1.33
N LEU A 112 13.24 9.70 -2.18
CA LEU A 112 14.62 9.29 -1.87
C LEU A 112 15.57 10.26 -2.59
N GLY A 113 16.43 10.93 -1.84
CA GLY A 113 17.22 12.03 -2.38
C GLY A 113 16.33 13.12 -3.01
N GLN A 114 16.50 13.36 -4.31
CA GLN A 114 15.78 14.42 -5.04
C GLN A 114 14.54 13.93 -5.83
N GLN A 115 14.30 12.62 -5.87
CA GLN A 115 13.20 12.04 -6.65
C GLN A 115 12.05 11.65 -5.72
N GLY A 116 10.82 11.97 -6.11
CA GLY A 116 9.64 11.73 -5.29
C GLY A 116 8.33 11.73 -6.07
N PHE A 117 7.24 11.41 -5.38
CA PHE A 117 5.89 11.77 -5.81
C PHE A 117 5.07 12.32 -4.64
N GLY A 118 4.15 13.21 -4.97
CA GLY A 118 3.14 13.74 -4.05
C GLY A 118 1.81 13.01 -4.22
N TYR A 119 1.07 12.81 -3.13
CA TYR A 119 -0.29 12.28 -3.11
C TYR A 119 -1.22 13.27 -2.38
N TRP A 120 -2.25 13.75 -3.07
CA TRP A 120 -3.27 14.67 -2.54
C TRP A 120 -4.52 13.89 -2.12
N PRO A 121 -4.76 13.65 -0.81
CA PRO A 121 -5.91 12.87 -0.35
C PRO A 121 -7.24 13.48 -0.79
N ALA A 122 -7.35 14.81 -0.78
CA ALA A 122 -8.60 15.51 -1.10
C ALA A 122 -9.13 15.17 -2.50
N THR A 123 -8.22 14.92 -3.45
CA THR A 123 -8.55 14.70 -4.87
C THR A 123 -8.17 13.31 -5.37
N GLY A 124 -7.34 12.56 -4.63
CA GLY A 124 -6.76 11.30 -5.06
C GLY A 124 -5.62 11.46 -6.07
N GLN A 125 -5.19 12.70 -6.36
CA GLN A 125 -4.16 12.94 -7.36
C GLN A 125 -2.79 12.48 -6.88
N VAL A 126 -1.99 11.92 -7.79
CA VAL A 126 -0.59 11.56 -7.57
C VAL A 126 0.25 12.20 -8.65
N LYS A 127 1.29 12.96 -8.28
CA LYS A 127 2.18 13.67 -9.23
C LYS A 127 3.64 13.35 -8.93
N ALA A 128 4.44 13.13 -9.98
CA ALA A 128 5.89 13.06 -9.81
C ALA A 128 6.44 14.45 -9.45
N LEU A 129 7.40 14.49 -8.52
CA LEU A 129 8.04 15.72 -8.07
C LEU A 129 9.57 15.54 -8.13
N GLN A 130 10.27 16.48 -8.74
CA GLN A 130 11.71 16.68 -8.57
C GLN A 130 11.92 17.93 -7.71
N GLN A 131 12.89 17.92 -6.78
CA GLN A 131 13.19 19.12 -5.98
C GLN A 131 13.49 20.33 -6.89
N GLY A 132 12.84 21.46 -6.63
CA GLY A 132 12.99 22.72 -7.39
C GLY A 132 11.84 23.03 -8.36
N ALA A 133 10.92 22.08 -8.61
CA ALA A 133 9.65 22.39 -9.24
C ALA A 133 8.80 23.17 -8.23
N GLN A 134 8.68 24.49 -8.42
CA GLN A 134 7.57 25.23 -7.82
C GLN A 134 6.28 24.69 -8.42
N GLU A 135 5.35 24.28 -7.55
CA GLU A 135 3.96 24.03 -7.94
C GLU A 135 3.27 25.30 -8.42
#